data_AF-A0A5Z4B075-F1
#
_entry.id   AF-A0A5Z4B075-F1
#
_cell.length_a   1.000
_cell.length_b   1.000
_cell.length_c   1.000
_cell.angle_alpha   90.00
_cell.angle_beta   90.00
_cell.angle_gamma   90.00
#
_symmetry.space_group_name_H-M   'P 1'
#
loop_
_entity.id
_entity.type
_entity.pdbx_description
1 polymer ?
#
loop_
_entity_poly.entity_id
_entity_poly.type
_entity_poly.pdbx_seq_one_letter_code
_entity_poly.pdbx_strand_id
1 'polypeptide(L)'
;MSNIDKQALRERYSPKPVPKCHICGEEMTIQRISASRITYGCTGEGDDGYFKFGRTFTDEHYEKSRVTVVDVSDPDVLALLDELDSANGYASAYEAEKWHYHGLAESEGERADRAEKRVAELERSETQLINERDDAESALNDAYKAVMGQAPEWSNWFSFGNAIDEIELACELWRNQTDDVIQFRQRIAELEAREVNLSKLSVGEVMHMSGFSRDYAEGWCAGNDNAIHEIRTAGIKVKGE
;
A
#
# COMPACT_ATOMS: atom_id res chain seq x y z
N MET A 1 34.96 -39.71 11.18
CA MET A 1 34.64 -40.55 10.00
C MET A 1 35.95 -40.91 9.36
N SER A 2 36.26 -42.20 9.24
CA SER A 2 37.47 -42.67 8.55
C SER A 2 37.46 -42.11 7.13
N ASN A 3 38.48 -41.34 6.77
CA ASN A 3 38.65 -40.75 5.44
C ASN A 3 39.08 -41.86 4.49
N ILE A 4 38.15 -42.78 4.22
CA ILE A 4 38.37 -43.90 3.31
C ILE A 4 38.40 -43.30 1.91
N ASP A 5 39.55 -43.42 1.27
CA ASP A 5 39.71 -43.03 -0.12
C ASP A 5 38.94 -44.01 -1.03
N LYS A 6 37.75 -43.58 -1.43
CA LYS A 6 36.86 -44.35 -2.32
C LYS A 6 37.52 -44.61 -3.67
N GLN A 7 38.39 -43.72 -4.14
CA GLN A 7 39.10 -43.90 -5.41
C GLN A 7 40.15 -45.00 -5.27
N ALA A 8 40.91 -45.00 -4.17
CA ALA A 8 41.85 -46.09 -3.87
C ALA A 8 41.14 -47.45 -3.72
N LEU A 9 39.91 -47.48 -3.18
CA LEU A 9 39.09 -48.70 -3.15
C LEU A 9 38.66 -49.12 -4.56
N ARG A 10 38.15 -48.21 -5.39
CA ARG A 10 37.79 -48.51 -6.78
C ARG A 10 38.98 -49.09 -7.55
N GLU A 11 40.16 -48.49 -7.43
CA GLU A 11 41.39 -48.98 -8.08
C GLU A 11 41.80 -50.37 -7.57
N ARG A 12 41.69 -50.63 -6.26
CA ARG A 12 42.06 -51.90 -5.64
C ARG A 12 41.16 -53.07 -6.07
N TYR A 13 39.87 -52.83 -6.18
CA TYR A 13 38.85 -53.84 -6.51
C TYR A 13 38.51 -53.89 -8.01
N SER A 14 39.14 -53.03 -8.82
CA SER A 14 39.05 -53.11 -10.28
C SER A 14 39.77 -54.34 -10.83
N PRO A 15 39.30 -54.90 -11.96
CA PRO A 15 40.00 -55.97 -12.66
C PRO A 15 41.45 -55.61 -12.95
N LYS A 16 42.39 -56.50 -12.61
CA LYS A 16 43.81 -56.24 -12.85
C LYS A 16 44.14 -56.42 -14.33
N PRO A 17 44.93 -55.51 -14.94
CA PRO A 17 45.33 -55.65 -16.33
C PRO A 17 46.20 -56.90 -16.52
N VAL A 18 46.14 -57.48 -17.72
CA VAL A 18 46.97 -58.61 -18.10
C VAL A 18 48.45 -58.20 -18.03
N PRO A 19 49.31 -58.94 -17.32
CA PRO A 19 50.72 -58.61 -17.20
C PRO A 19 51.44 -58.81 -18.54
N LYS A 20 52.45 -57.97 -18.79
CA LYS A 20 53.36 -58.12 -19.93
C LYS A 20 54.53 -59.01 -19.56
N CYS A 21 55.01 -59.78 -20.53
CA CYS A 21 56.17 -60.64 -20.36
C CYS A 21 57.43 -59.79 -20.13
N HIS A 22 58.13 -60.00 -19.03
CA HIS A 22 59.38 -59.28 -18.74
C HIS A 22 60.56 -59.65 -19.68
N ILE A 23 60.42 -60.67 -20.55
CA ILE A 23 61.47 -61.11 -21.48
C ILE A 23 61.26 -60.52 -22.88
N CYS A 24 60.02 -60.47 -23.38
CA CYS A 24 59.71 -59.96 -24.75
C CYS A 24 58.76 -58.75 -24.79
N GLY A 25 58.13 -58.39 -23.68
CA GLY A 25 57.23 -57.23 -23.57
C GLY A 25 55.79 -57.46 -24.04
N GLU A 26 55.46 -58.65 -24.54
CA GLU A 26 54.13 -58.99 -25.07
C GLU A 26 53.12 -59.34 -23.97
N GLU A 27 51.82 -59.19 -24.29
CA GLU A 27 50.76 -59.57 -23.36
C GLU A 27 50.76 -61.08 -23.13
N MET A 28 50.71 -61.45 -21.85
CA MET A 28 50.75 -62.84 -21.45
C MET A 28 49.36 -63.47 -21.49
N THR A 29 49.29 -64.77 -21.76
CA THR A 29 48.02 -65.51 -21.79
C THR A 29 47.82 -66.27 -20.48
N ILE A 30 46.56 -66.48 -20.12
CA ILE A 30 46.19 -67.21 -18.90
C ILE A 30 46.49 -68.69 -19.10
N GLN A 31 47.34 -69.25 -18.24
CA GLN A 31 47.72 -70.67 -18.28
C GLN A 31 46.97 -71.49 -17.23
N ARG A 32 46.68 -70.89 -16.08
CA ARG A 32 45.94 -71.54 -14.99
C ARG A 32 45.23 -70.53 -14.14
N ILE A 33 43.97 -70.81 -13.82
CA ILE A 33 43.21 -70.09 -12.80
C ILE A 33 42.97 -71.04 -11.62
N SER A 34 43.35 -70.60 -10.42
CA SER A 34 43.11 -71.31 -9.16
C SER A 34 42.53 -70.34 -8.14
N ALA A 35 41.20 -70.22 -8.12
CA ALA A 35 40.47 -69.22 -7.34
C ALA A 35 41.03 -67.81 -7.61
N SER A 36 41.53 -67.12 -6.59
CA SER A 36 42.10 -65.77 -6.70
C SER A 36 43.52 -65.73 -7.29
N ARG A 37 44.15 -66.86 -7.65
CA ARG A 37 45.50 -66.87 -8.23
C ARG A 37 45.43 -67.19 -9.72
N ILE A 38 45.78 -66.22 -10.55
CA ILE A 38 45.86 -66.35 -11.99
C ILE A 38 47.34 -66.45 -12.39
N THR A 39 47.71 -67.56 -13.01
CA THR A 39 49.05 -67.75 -13.56
C THR A 39 49.04 -67.36 -15.04
N TYR A 40 49.82 -66.35 -15.38
CA TYR A 40 50.07 -65.92 -16.74
C TYR A 40 51.38 -66.53 -17.23
N GLY A 41 51.44 -66.88 -18.51
CA GLY A 41 52.65 -67.35 -19.20
C GLY A 41 52.75 -66.75 -20.59
N CYS A 42 53.97 -66.55 -21.09
CA CYS A 42 54.17 -66.14 -22.48
C CYS A 42 54.20 -67.38 -23.36
N THR A 43 53.11 -67.64 -24.11
CA THR A 43 53.02 -68.79 -25.03
C THR A 43 53.91 -68.64 -26.26
N GLY A 44 54.34 -67.42 -26.58
CA GLY A 44 55.16 -67.15 -27.76
C GLY A 44 54.41 -67.40 -29.08
N GLU A 45 53.08 -67.46 -29.03
CA GLU A 45 52.20 -67.59 -30.19
C GLU A 45 52.20 -66.28 -30.99
N GLY A 46 52.37 -66.38 -32.30
CA GLY A 46 52.27 -65.29 -33.26
C GLY A 46 50.83 -65.04 -33.68
N ASP A 47 50.60 -63.90 -34.33
CA ASP A 47 49.28 -63.50 -34.85
C ASP A 47 48.74 -64.46 -35.93
N ASP A 48 49.59 -65.37 -36.43
CA ASP A 48 49.31 -66.40 -37.42
C ASP A 48 48.90 -67.75 -36.82
N GLY A 49 48.77 -67.86 -35.49
CA GLY A 49 48.45 -69.10 -34.79
C GLY A 49 49.61 -70.12 -34.76
N TYR A 50 50.80 -69.70 -35.18
CA TYR A 50 52.04 -70.48 -35.09
C TYR A 50 52.97 -69.89 -34.02
N PHE A 51 53.85 -70.72 -33.47
CA PHE A 51 54.87 -70.23 -32.53
C PHE A 51 55.88 -69.32 -33.25
N LYS A 52 56.25 -68.21 -32.60
CA LYS A 52 57.28 -67.30 -33.10
C LYS A 52 58.59 -68.05 -33.32
N PHE A 53 59.39 -67.58 -34.28
CA PHE A 53 60.61 -68.25 -34.70
C PHE A 53 61.53 -68.56 -33.49
N GLY A 54 61.84 -69.85 -33.28
CA GLY A 54 62.66 -70.33 -32.15
C GLY A 54 61.90 -70.65 -30.86
N ARG A 55 60.57 -70.56 -30.84
CA ARG A 55 59.69 -70.95 -29.72
C ARG A 55 59.12 -72.35 -29.90
N THR A 56 58.86 -73.03 -28.79
CA THR A 56 58.13 -74.31 -28.74
C THR A 56 57.15 -74.30 -27.57
N PHE A 57 56.20 -75.23 -27.55
CA PHE A 57 55.11 -75.31 -26.56
C PHE A 57 55.58 -75.35 -25.08
N THR A 58 56.83 -75.74 -24.83
CA THR A 58 57.46 -75.76 -23.49
C THR A 58 58.92 -75.31 -23.59
N ASP A 59 59.14 -74.10 -24.10
CA ASP A 59 60.49 -73.53 -24.16
C ASP A 59 60.91 -72.90 -22.80
N GLU A 60 62.21 -72.65 -22.64
CA GLU A 60 62.77 -72.04 -21.43
C GLU A 60 62.16 -70.66 -21.14
N HIS A 61 61.69 -69.98 -22.19
CA HIS A 61 60.99 -68.70 -22.06
C HIS A 61 59.58 -68.87 -21.51
N TYR A 62 58.83 -69.87 -21.93
CA TYR A 62 57.54 -70.21 -21.35
C TYR A 62 57.70 -70.50 -19.85
N GLU A 63 58.71 -71.27 -19.44
CA GLU A 63 58.93 -71.58 -18.02
C GLU A 63 59.36 -70.35 -17.21
N LYS A 64 60.33 -69.57 -17.71
CA LYS A 64 60.86 -68.37 -17.02
C LYS A 64 59.93 -67.17 -17.06
N SER A 65 58.99 -67.10 -18.01
CA SER A 65 58.06 -65.97 -18.13
C SER A 65 56.90 -66.05 -17.15
N ARG A 66 56.64 -67.19 -16.50
CA ARG A 66 55.44 -67.39 -15.68
C ARG A 66 55.38 -66.44 -14.48
N VAL A 67 54.27 -65.71 -14.37
CA VAL A 67 53.96 -64.87 -13.22
C VAL A 67 52.61 -65.27 -12.64
N THR A 68 52.51 -65.35 -11.32
CA THR A 68 51.22 -65.56 -10.64
C THR A 68 50.76 -64.25 -10.02
N VAL A 69 49.63 -63.74 -10.48
CA VAL A 69 48.99 -62.55 -9.94
C VAL A 69 47.82 -62.98 -9.06
N VAL A 70 47.72 -62.40 -7.87
CA VAL A 70 46.54 -62.57 -7.02
C VAL A 70 45.50 -61.56 -7.47
N ASP A 71 44.38 -62.03 -8.02
CA ASP A 71 43.23 -61.20 -8.34
C ASP A 71 42.35 -61.03 -7.09
N VAL A 72 42.16 -59.78 -6.71
CA VAL A 72 41.30 -59.36 -5.59
C VAL A 72 40.19 -58.45 -6.09
N SER A 73 39.96 -58.43 -7.41
CA SER A 73 38.85 -57.70 -8.00
C SER A 73 37.53 -58.26 -7.50
N ASP A 74 36.61 -57.35 -7.18
CA ASP A 74 35.31 -57.70 -6.65
C ASP A 74 34.27 -56.75 -7.26
N PRO A 75 33.45 -57.24 -8.22
CA PRO A 75 32.45 -56.41 -8.87
C PRO A 75 31.36 -55.94 -7.91
N ASP A 76 31.06 -56.69 -6.85
CA ASP A 76 30.02 -56.32 -5.87
C ASP A 76 30.49 -55.12 -5.04
N VAL A 77 31.77 -55.05 -4.70
CA VAL A 77 32.35 -53.87 -4.02
C VAL A 77 32.30 -52.62 -4.89
N LEU A 78 32.55 -52.75 -6.19
CA LEU A 78 32.45 -51.62 -7.12
C LEU A 78 31.00 -51.14 -7.28
N ALA A 79 30.04 -52.07 -7.39
CA ALA A 79 28.62 -51.76 -7.44
C ALA A 79 28.15 -51.03 -6.16
N LEU A 80 28.58 -51.49 -4.98
CA LEU A 80 28.27 -50.82 -3.72
C LEU A 80 28.87 -49.42 -3.62
N LEU A 81 30.05 -49.16 -4.21
CA LEU A 81 30.64 -47.83 -4.27
C LEU A 81 29.86 -46.90 -5.21
N ASP A 82 29.39 -47.41 -6.36
CA ASP A 82 28.51 -46.67 -7.28
C ASP A 82 27.17 -46.32 -6.63
N GLU A 83 26.56 -47.27 -5.92
CA GLU A 83 25.33 -47.04 -5.15
C GLU A 83 25.54 -45.99 -4.05
N LEU A 84 26.65 -46.05 -3.32
CA LEU A 84 26.96 -45.09 -2.26
C LEU A 84 27.21 -43.68 -2.80
N ASP A 85 27.91 -43.55 -3.94
CA ASP A 85 28.13 -42.26 -4.59
C ASP A 85 26.82 -41.67 -5.11
N SER A 86 25.94 -42.53 -5.66
CA SER A 86 24.59 -42.14 -6.08
C SER A 86 23.75 -41.66 -4.90
N ALA A 87 23.72 -42.43 -3.80
CA ALA A 87 22.98 -42.09 -2.59
C ALA A 87 23.49 -40.79 -1.94
N ASN A 88 24.81 -40.57 -1.90
CA ASN A 88 25.40 -39.31 -1.45
C ASN A 88 25.00 -38.14 -2.35
N GLY A 89 24.94 -38.35 -3.67
CA GLY A 89 24.43 -37.36 -4.62
C GLY A 89 22.98 -36.97 -4.33
N TYR A 90 22.10 -37.95 -4.09
CA TYR A 90 20.72 -37.70 -3.69
C TYR A 90 20.61 -36.95 -2.36
N ALA A 91 21.39 -37.35 -1.35
CA ALA A 91 21.39 -36.68 -0.05
C ALA A 91 21.82 -35.21 -0.17
N SER A 92 22.89 -34.95 -0.93
CA SER A 92 23.37 -33.58 -1.17
C SER A 92 22.36 -32.73 -1.94
N ALA A 93 21.70 -33.28 -2.96
CA ALA A 93 20.66 -32.59 -3.71
C ALA A 93 19.45 -32.26 -2.82
N TYR A 94 19.02 -33.21 -1.98
CA TYR A 94 17.93 -33.02 -1.02
C TYR A 94 18.25 -31.94 0.01
N GLU A 95 19.49 -31.92 0.54
CA GLU A 95 19.93 -30.86 1.44
C GLU A 95 19.92 -29.48 0.77
N ALA A 96 20.41 -29.38 -0.46
CA ALA A 96 20.40 -28.14 -1.23
C ALA A 96 18.96 -27.64 -1.48
N GLU A 97 18.04 -28.53 -1.85
CA GLU A 97 16.62 -28.22 -2.02
C GLU A 97 15.98 -27.77 -0.70
N LYS A 98 16.27 -28.46 0.40
CA LYS A 98 15.80 -28.06 1.74
C LYS A 98 16.27 -26.65 2.11
N TRP A 99 17.54 -26.33 1.88
CA TRP A 99 18.08 -24.98 2.12
C TRP A 99 17.43 -23.93 1.20
N HIS A 100 17.13 -24.29 -0.04
CA HIS A 100 16.41 -23.41 -0.96
C HIS A 100 15.01 -23.05 -0.43
N TYR A 101 14.23 -24.05 -0.02
CA TYR A 101 12.91 -23.79 0.57
C TYR A 101 12.98 -23.03 1.90
N HIS A 102 14.01 -23.27 2.71
CA HIS A 102 14.23 -22.51 3.94
C HIS A 102 14.42 -21.02 3.65
N GLY A 103 15.29 -20.68 2.68
CA GLY A 103 15.52 -19.29 2.31
C GLY A 103 14.28 -18.62 1.69
N LEU A 104 13.49 -19.37 0.90
CA LEU A 104 12.20 -18.87 0.42
C LEU A 104 11.23 -18.58 1.56
N ALA A 105 11.13 -19.48 2.54
CA ALA A 105 10.27 -19.30 3.70
C ALA A 105 10.68 -18.09 4.56
N GLU A 106 11.98 -17.88 4.78
CA GLU A 106 12.50 -16.69 5.47
C GLU A 106 12.16 -15.41 4.71
N SER A 107 12.43 -15.37 3.40
CA SER A 107 12.12 -14.21 2.55
C SER A 107 10.63 -13.89 2.53
N GLU A 108 9.77 -14.91 2.48
CA GLU A 108 8.32 -14.75 2.54
C GLU A 108 7.85 -14.28 3.93
N GLY A 109 8.46 -14.78 5.00
CA GLY A 109 8.22 -14.29 6.36
C GLY A 109 8.55 -12.80 6.49
N GLU A 110 9.72 -12.37 6.03
CA GLU A 110 10.08 -10.94 6.03
C GLU A 110 9.14 -10.08 5.18
N ARG A 111 8.66 -10.62 4.05
CA ARG A 111 7.67 -9.94 3.19
C ARG A 111 6.34 -9.79 3.91
N ALA A 112 5.88 -10.82 4.62
CA ALA A 112 4.68 -10.79 5.43
C ALA A 112 4.81 -9.76 6.57
N ASP A 113 5.91 -9.78 7.32
CA ASP A 113 6.17 -8.82 8.41
C ASP A 113 6.14 -7.36 7.93
N ARG A 114 6.72 -7.08 6.75
CA ARG A 114 6.67 -5.74 6.15
C ARG A 114 5.25 -5.35 5.74
N ALA A 115 4.47 -6.29 5.20
CA ALA A 115 3.08 -6.05 4.84
C ALA A 115 2.22 -5.79 6.09
N GLU A 116 2.37 -6.59 7.14
CA GLU A 116 1.66 -6.42 8.42
C GLU A 116 1.97 -5.07 9.07
N LYS A 117 3.24 -4.64 9.09
CA LYS A 117 3.61 -3.31 9.58
C LYS A 117 2.92 -2.19 8.80
N ARG A 118 2.82 -2.31 7.48
CA ARG A 118 2.14 -1.33 6.62
C ARG A 118 0.63 -1.33 6.84
N VAL A 119 0.01 -2.50 7.04
CA VAL A 119 -1.41 -2.61 7.42
C VAL A 119 -1.65 -1.92 8.76
N ALA A 120 -0.85 -2.21 9.78
CA ALA A 120 -0.98 -1.57 11.10
C ALA A 120 -0.73 -0.05 11.08
N GLU A 121 0.09 0.45 10.15
CA GLU A 121 0.23 1.89 9.91
C GLU A 121 -1.01 2.49 9.26
N LEU A 122 -1.54 1.83 8.23
CA LEU A 122 -2.75 2.27 7.54
C LEU A 122 -3.95 2.29 8.50
N GLU A 123 -4.15 1.26 9.30
CA GLU A 123 -5.22 1.18 10.31
C GLU A 123 -5.16 2.34 11.32
N ARG A 124 -3.94 2.72 11.75
CA ARG A 124 -3.74 3.89 12.61
C ARG A 124 -4.11 5.19 11.89
N SER A 125 -3.66 5.36 10.64
CA SER A 125 -3.99 6.55 9.86
C SER A 125 -5.48 6.66 9.53
N GLU A 126 -6.16 5.53 9.29
CA GLU A 126 -7.59 5.48 9.03
C GLU A 126 -8.38 5.86 10.29
N THR A 127 -7.99 5.33 11.44
CA THR A 127 -8.58 5.71 12.74
C THR A 127 -8.43 7.21 12.99
N GLN A 128 -7.26 7.78 12.67
CA GLN A 128 -7.04 9.22 12.78
C GLN A 128 -7.96 10.01 11.85
N LEU A 129 -8.07 9.63 10.57
CA LEU A 129 -8.94 10.30 9.61
C LEU A 129 -10.43 10.23 9.99
N ILE A 130 -10.86 9.13 10.61
CA ILE A 130 -12.23 9.01 11.14
C ILE A 130 -12.45 10.03 12.26
N ASN A 131 -11.53 10.12 13.21
CA ASN A 131 -11.64 11.11 14.31
C ASN A 131 -11.65 12.55 13.77
N GLU A 132 -10.75 12.87 12.84
CA GLU A 132 -10.69 14.20 12.21
C GLU A 132 -11.97 14.53 11.44
N ARG A 133 -12.55 13.54 10.75
CA ARG A 133 -13.84 13.68 10.06
C ARG A 133 -14.97 13.91 11.06
N ASP A 134 -15.04 13.13 12.13
CA ASP A 134 -16.10 13.23 13.13
C ASP A 134 -16.03 14.58 13.87
N ASP A 135 -14.82 15.08 14.16
CA ASP A 135 -14.59 16.41 14.71
C ASP A 135 -15.06 17.51 13.74
N ALA A 136 -14.74 17.38 12.45
CA ALA A 136 -15.18 18.33 11.42
C ALA A 136 -16.70 18.31 11.22
N GLU A 137 -17.32 17.13 11.22
CA GLU A 137 -18.77 16.97 11.14
C GLU A 137 -19.46 17.62 12.35
N SER A 138 -18.92 17.41 13.56
CA SER A 138 -19.40 18.03 14.78
C SER A 138 -19.34 19.56 14.71
N ALA A 139 -18.20 20.12 14.28
CA ALA A 139 -18.04 21.56 14.11
C ALA A 139 -19.02 22.15 13.08
N LEU A 140 -19.26 21.43 11.97
CA LEU A 140 -20.20 21.85 10.95
C LEU A 140 -21.66 21.74 11.44
N ASN A 141 -22.01 20.68 12.16
CA ASN A 141 -23.32 20.53 12.79
C ASN A 141 -23.61 21.70 13.74
N ASP A 142 -22.65 22.08 14.57
CA ASP A 142 -22.77 23.21 15.50
C ASP A 142 -22.94 24.54 14.75
N ALA A 143 -22.14 24.78 13.70
CA ALA A 143 -22.25 25.98 12.87
C ALA A 143 -23.62 26.06 12.17
N TYR A 144 -24.06 24.95 11.57
CA TYR A 144 -25.35 24.86 10.90
C TYR A 144 -26.49 25.09 11.89
N LYS A 145 -26.44 24.46 13.07
CA LYS A 145 -27.44 24.65 14.12
C LYS A 145 -27.48 26.08 14.65
N ALA A 146 -26.33 26.75 14.75
CA ALA A 146 -26.27 28.15 15.17
C ALA A 146 -26.98 29.09 14.21
N VAL A 147 -26.92 28.81 12.90
CA VAL A 147 -27.57 29.64 11.86
C VAL A 147 -29.01 29.20 11.60
N MET A 148 -29.24 27.91 11.42
CA MET A 148 -30.55 27.39 11.00
C MET A 148 -31.47 27.06 12.18
N GLY A 149 -30.96 27.04 13.41
CA GLY A 149 -31.70 26.72 14.63
C GLY A 149 -31.92 25.22 14.87
N GLN A 150 -31.57 24.37 13.90
CA GLN A 150 -31.67 22.92 13.97
C GLN A 150 -30.42 22.27 13.39
N ALA A 151 -30.11 21.06 13.82
CA ALA A 151 -29.01 20.29 13.23
C ALA A 151 -29.36 19.87 11.78
N PRO A 152 -28.37 19.71 10.90
CA PRO A 152 -28.62 19.23 9.54
C PRO A 152 -28.99 17.74 9.58
N GLU A 153 -29.83 17.32 8.64
CA GLU A 153 -30.13 15.90 8.43
C GLU A 153 -29.26 15.35 7.30
N TRP A 154 -28.15 14.71 7.66
CA TRP A 154 -27.24 14.10 6.69
C TRP A 154 -27.94 13.00 5.90
N SER A 155 -27.78 13.04 4.58
CA SER A 155 -28.29 12.00 3.68
C SER A 155 -27.41 11.89 2.45
N ASN A 156 -27.55 10.81 1.67
CA ASN A 156 -26.81 10.68 0.41
C ASN A 156 -27.10 11.81 -0.60
N TRP A 157 -28.20 12.54 -0.44
CA TRP A 157 -28.55 13.69 -1.29
C TRP A 157 -28.22 15.04 -0.64
N PHE A 158 -27.87 15.04 0.65
CA PHE A 158 -27.55 16.24 1.41
C PHE A 158 -26.10 16.19 1.93
N SER A 159 -25.21 16.86 1.21
CA SER A 159 -23.76 16.88 1.49
C SER A 159 -23.34 18.10 2.32
N PHE A 160 -22.10 18.11 2.81
CA PHE A 160 -21.50 19.27 3.48
C PHE A 160 -21.59 20.56 2.64
N GLY A 161 -21.45 20.46 1.31
CA GLY A 161 -21.61 21.62 0.42
C GLY A 161 -23.01 22.23 0.50
N ASN A 162 -24.03 21.38 0.45
CA ASN A 162 -25.43 21.84 0.55
C ASN A 162 -25.70 22.54 1.89
N ALA A 163 -25.13 22.03 3.00
CA ALA A 163 -25.27 22.64 4.31
C ALA A 163 -24.64 24.04 4.36
N ILE A 164 -23.47 24.23 3.73
CA ILE A 164 -22.81 25.53 3.63
C ILE A 164 -23.62 26.49 2.75
N ASP A 165 -24.13 26.02 1.61
CA ASP A 165 -24.95 26.83 0.71
C ASP A 165 -26.23 27.34 1.42
N GLU A 166 -26.87 26.49 2.23
CA GLU A 166 -28.03 26.89 3.03
C GLU A 166 -27.69 27.91 4.12
N ILE A 167 -26.55 27.75 4.81
CA ILE A 167 -26.04 28.72 5.78
C ILE A 167 -25.79 30.07 5.11
N GLU A 168 -25.15 30.08 3.94
CA GLU A 168 -24.84 31.28 3.19
C GLU A 168 -26.12 32.03 2.81
N LEU A 169 -27.11 31.31 2.27
CA LEU A 169 -28.41 31.86 1.92
C LEU A 169 -29.13 32.46 3.13
N ALA A 170 -29.15 31.77 4.27
CA ALA A 170 -29.76 32.27 5.49
C ALA A 170 -29.07 33.56 5.97
N CYS A 171 -27.74 33.59 5.93
CA CYS A 171 -26.95 34.77 6.30
C CYS A 171 -27.17 35.96 5.37
N GLU A 172 -27.38 35.72 4.06
CA GLU A 172 -27.76 36.76 3.11
C GLU A 172 -29.15 37.34 3.39
N LEU A 173 -30.13 36.46 3.64
CA LEU A 173 -31.49 36.88 3.95
C LEU A 173 -31.54 37.75 5.21
N TRP A 174 -30.82 37.39 6.27
CA TRP A 174 -30.77 38.19 7.48
C TRP A 174 -30.07 39.53 7.31
N ARG A 175 -29.02 39.59 6.48
CA ARG A 175 -28.37 40.87 6.13
C ARG A 175 -29.36 41.79 5.44
N ASN A 176 -30.08 41.30 4.43
CA ASN A 176 -31.08 42.07 3.71
C ASN A 176 -32.21 42.56 4.63
N GLN A 177 -32.72 41.69 5.52
CA GLN A 177 -33.73 42.08 6.50
C GLN A 177 -33.22 43.16 7.47
N THR A 178 -31.95 43.09 7.86
CA THR A 178 -31.34 44.09 8.75
C THR A 178 -31.24 45.45 8.04
N ASP A 179 -30.84 45.45 6.77
CA ASP A 179 -30.77 46.64 5.94
C ASP A 179 -32.16 47.28 5.76
N ASP A 180 -33.19 46.47 5.52
CA ASP A 180 -34.57 46.94 5.44
C ASP A 180 -35.00 47.62 6.75
N VAL A 181 -34.70 47.02 7.90
CA VAL A 181 -35.00 47.62 9.22
C VAL A 181 -34.28 48.96 9.40
N ILE A 182 -33.02 49.07 8.96
CA ILE A 182 -32.27 50.32 9.01
C ILE A 182 -32.95 51.38 8.13
N GLN A 183 -33.31 51.03 6.90
CA GLN A 183 -34.00 51.92 5.98
C GLN A 183 -35.36 52.37 6.53
N PHE A 184 -36.15 51.45 7.10
CA PHE A 184 -37.42 51.80 7.73
C PHE A 184 -37.24 52.74 8.92
N ARG A 185 -36.23 52.51 9.77
CA ARG A 185 -35.93 53.42 10.90
C ARG A 185 -35.56 54.83 10.41
N GLN A 186 -34.76 54.93 9.34
CA GLN A 186 -34.44 56.22 8.72
C GLN A 186 -35.68 56.91 8.17
N ARG A 187 -36.55 56.17 7.47
CA ARG A 187 -37.79 56.72 6.92
C ARG A 187 -38.77 57.17 8.01
N ILE A 188 -38.90 56.40 9.09
CA ILE A 188 -39.70 56.78 10.26
C ILE A 188 -39.16 58.07 10.85
N ALA A 189 -37.85 58.17 11.10
CA ALA A 189 -37.23 59.39 11.63
C ALA A 189 -37.41 60.60 10.69
N GLU A 190 -37.32 60.42 9.37
CA GLU A 190 -37.61 61.47 8.39
C GLU A 190 -39.07 61.93 8.51
N LEU A 191 -40.02 60.99 8.59
CA LEU A 191 -41.44 61.31 8.69
C LEU A 191 -41.79 61.96 10.04
N GLU A 192 -41.20 61.52 11.14
CA GLU A 192 -41.36 62.10 12.47
C GLU A 192 -40.71 63.48 12.61
N ALA A 193 -39.74 63.82 11.74
CA ALA A 193 -39.14 65.15 11.65
C ALA A 193 -39.95 66.11 10.78
N ARG A 194 -40.92 65.63 9.99
CA ARG A 194 -41.78 66.51 9.19
C ARG A 194 -42.76 67.24 10.11
N GLU A 195 -42.93 68.52 9.83
CA GLU A 195 -43.87 69.39 10.55
C GLU A 195 -44.87 69.97 9.56
N VAL A 196 -46.12 70.07 9.99
CA VAL A 196 -47.16 70.77 9.22
C VAL A 196 -46.94 72.27 9.37
N ASN A 197 -46.82 72.97 8.26
CA ASN A 197 -46.69 74.42 8.26
C ASN A 197 -48.07 75.10 8.27
N LEU A 198 -48.53 75.50 9.45
CA LEU A 198 -49.75 76.29 9.66
C LEU A 198 -49.40 77.59 10.37
N SER A 199 -49.30 78.68 9.60
CA SER A 199 -48.95 79.99 10.13
C SER A 199 -50.00 80.49 11.12
N LYS A 200 -49.58 80.85 12.32
CA LYS A 200 -50.44 81.52 13.32
C LYS A 200 -50.37 83.02 13.08
N LEU A 201 -51.49 83.59 12.60
CA LEU A 201 -51.66 85.01 12.35
C LEU A 201 -52.61 85.62 13.38
N SER A 202 -52.34 86.85 13.76
CA SER A 202 -53.23 87.65 14.59
C SER A 202 -54.47 88.09 13.81
N VAL A 203 -55.56 88.36 14.53
CA VAL A 203 -56.81 88.88 13.94
C VAL A 203 -56.53 90.14 13.11
N GLY A 204 -55.64 91.02 13.58
CA GLY A 204 -55.25 92.24 12.85
C GLY A 204 -54.56 91.95 11.51
N GLU A 205 -53.63 90.99 11.48
CA GLU A 205 -52.96 90.57 10.23
C GLU A 205 -53.96 89.95 9.24
N VAL A 206 -54.88 89.12 9.74
CA VAL A 206 -55.92 88.50 8.89
C VAL A 206 -56.90 89.55 8.38
N MET A 207 -57.29 90.54 9.20
CA MET A 207 -58.11 91.68 8.78
C MET A 207 -57.43 92.46 7.64
N HIS A 208 -56.13 92.73 7.75
CA HIS A 208 -55.37 93.41 6.69
C HIS A 208 -55.38 92.63 5.36
N MET A 209 -55.36 91.29 5.39
CA MET A 209 -55.36 90.45 4.19
C MET A 209 -56.77 90.21 3.61
N SER A 210 -57.81 90.27 4.44
CA SER A 210 -59.18 89.87 4.10
C SER A 210 -60.14 91.03 3.81
N GLY A 211 -59.64 92.27 3.77
CA GLY A 211 -60.48 93.45 3.53
C GLY A 211 -61.18 93.99 4.77
N PHE A 212 -60.55 93.86 5.94
CA PHE A 212 -60.96 94.44 7.24
C PHE A 212 -62.29 93.93 7.84
N SER A 213 -62.78 92.77 7.41
CA SER A 213 -63.89 92.09 8.08
C SER A 213 -63.43 91.46 9.39
N ARG A 214 -63.92 91.97 10.52
CA ARG A 214 -63.57 91.47 11.85
C ARG A 214 -64.13 90.07 12.10
N ASP A 215 -65.41 89.85 11.82
CA ASP A 215 -66.09 88.56 12.05
C ASP A 215 -65.43 87.44 11.23
N TYR A 216 -65.02 87.74 10.00
CA TYR A 216 -64.26 86.81 9.18
C TYR A 216 -62.88 86.49 9.77
N ALA A 217 -62.13 87.52 10.20
CA ALA A 217 -60.80 87.35 10.74
C ALA A 217 -60.79 86.55 12.06
N GLU A 218 -61.74 86.83 12.95
CA GLU A 218 -61.91 86.07 14.20
C GLU A 218 -62.32 84.61 13.91
N GLY A 219 -63.23 84.37 12.96
CA GLY A 219 -63.62 83.02 12.53
C GLY A 219 -62.47 82.24 11.89
N TRP A 220 -61.64 82.88 11.07
CA TRP A 220 -60.43 82.27 10.49
C TRP A 220 -59.43 81.87 11.56
N CYS A 221 -59.12 82.78 12.51
CA CYS A 221 -58.20 82.49 13.61
C CYS A 221 -58.70 81.35 14.49
N ALA A 222 -59.99 81.33 14.84
CA ALA A 222 -60.61 80.26 15.62
C ALA A 222 -60.58 78.91 14.87
N GLY A 223 -60.86 78.90 13.56
CA GLY A 223 -60.75 77.72 12.73
C GLY A 223 -59.32 77.20 12.60
N ASN A 224 -58.35 78.09 12.48
CA ASN A 224 -56.92 77.77 12.41
C ASN A 224 -56.41 77.18 13.73
N ASP A 225 -56.81 77.75 14.87
CA ASP A 225 -56.47 77.22 16.19
C ASP A 225 -57.10 75.82 16.41
N ASN A 226 -58.33 75.59 15.95
CA ASN A 226 -58.96 74.27 15.99
C ASN A 226 -58.23 73.26 15.11
N ALA A 227 -57.83 73.64 13.89
CA ALA A 227 -57.06 72.77 13.00
C ALA A 227 -55.70 72.38 13.62
N ILE A 228 -55.00 73.34 14.22
CA ILE A 228 -53.75 73.08 14.95
C ILE A 228 -53.98 72.13 16.13
N HIS A 229 -55.05 72.31 16.90
CA HIS A 229 -55.41 71.42 18.00
C HIS A 229 -55.64 69.98 17.54
N GLU A 230 -56.41 69.76 16.48
CA GLU A 230 -56.70 68.42 15.96
C GLU A 230 -55.45 67.73 15.39
N ILE A 231 -54.59 68.48 14.68
CA ILE A 231 -53.31 67.95 14.15
C ILE A 231 -52.39 67.51 15.28
N ARG A 232 -52.32 68.30 16.36
CA ARG A 232 -51.56 67.93 17.57
C ARG A 232 -52.15 66.72 18.28
N THR A 233 -53.48 66.66 18.39
CA THR A 233 -54.19 65.53 19.00
C THR A 233 -53.91 64.23 18.24
N ALA A 234 -53.71 64.31 16.92
CA ALA A 234 -53.26 63.20 16.07
C ALA A 234 -51.76 62.86 16.19
N GLY A 235 -50.99 63.59 17.01
CA GLY A 235 -49.56 63.35 17.23
C GLY A 235 -48.64 63.91 16.13
N ILE A 236 -49.14 64.83 15.29
CA ILE A 236 -48.36 65.44 14.19
C ILE A 236 -47.81 66.79 14.65
N LYS A 237 -46.52 67.03 14.40
CA LYS A 237 -45.85 68.30 14.75
C LYS A 237 -46.31 69.45 13.85
N VAL A 238 -46.43 70.64 14.42
CA VAL A 238 -46.76 71.88 13.70
C VAL A 238 -45.59 72.86 13.82
N LYS A 239 -45.18 73.46 12.70
CA LYS A 239 -44.00 74.34 12.63
C LYS A 239 -44.16 75.57 13.54
N GLY A 240 -43.12 75.87 14.32
CA GLY A 240 -43.12 76.98 15.29
C GLY A 240 -43.57 76.60 16.70
N GLU A 241 -43.69 75.30 16.97
CA GLU A 241 -43.51 74.72 18.31
C GLU A 241 -42.06 74.89 18.83
#